data_AF-A0A378WBM4-F1
#
_entry.id   AF-A0A378WBM4-F1
#
_cell.length_a   1.000
_cell.length_b   1.000
_cell.length_c   1.000
_cell.angle_alpha   90.00
_cell.angle_beta   90.00
_cell.angle_gamma   90.00
#
_symmetry.space_group_name_H-M   'P 1'
#
loop_
_entity.id
_entity.type
_entity.pdbx_description
1 polymer ?
#
loop_
_entity_poly.entity_id
_entity_poly.type
_entity_poly.pdbx_seq_one_letter_code
_entity_poly.pdbx_strand_id
1 'polypeptide(L)'
;MPLPDLTDAELIESRKLLLHFARLQLPDHPDLAEDLVQETLLSAYSAGDSFQGRALVNSWLFAILKNKIIDALRQIGRQRKVFTTLDDELLDEALKAIFPQNGIGRRKGSRNIGTLRKNH
;
A
#
# COMPACT_ATOMS: atom_id res chain seq x y z
N MET A 1 -11.22 8.33 6.14
CA MET A 1 -11.10 7.24 7.14
C MET A 1 -9.66 6.79 7.15
N PRO A 2 -9.02 6.50 8.30
CA PRO A 2 -7.66 5.95 8.29
C PRO A 2 -7.60 4.59 7.60
N LEU A 3 -6.47 4.29 6.96
CA LEU A 3 -6.17 2.97 6.41
C LEU A 3 -6.57 1.89 7.44
N PRO A 4 -7.47 0.96 7.09
CA PRO A 4 -7.87 -0.07 8.04
C PRO A 4 -6.66 -0.94 8.41
N ASP A 5 -6.41 -1.08 9.71
CA ASP A 5 -5.55 -2.10 10.33
C ASP A 5 -4.04 -2.10 9.99
N LEU A 6 -3.41 -0.95 9.74
CA LEU A 6 -1.94 -0.82 9.84
C LEU A 6 -1.54 -0.04 11.09
N THR A 7 -0.66 -0.61 11.90
CA THR A 7 0.05 0.11 12.95
C THR A 7 1.06 1.09 12.33
N ASP A 8 1.46 2.11 13.09
CA ASP A 8 2.48 3.07 12.63
C ASP A 8 3.80 2.38 12.22
N ALA A 9 4.18 1.30 12.93
CA ALA A 9 5.36 0.52 12.61
C ALA A 9 5.22 -0.21 11.26
N GLU A 10 4.07 -0.83 11.01
CA GLU A 10 3.80 -1.49 9.73
C GLU A 10 3.75 -0.48 8.59
N LEU A 11 3.16 0.70 8.81
CA LEU A 11 3.15 1.78 7.81
C LEU A 11 4.57 2.24 7.45
N ILE A 12 5.47 2.34 8.43
CA ILE A 12 6.88 2.70 8.20
C ILE A 12 7.57 1.62 7.35
N GLU A 13 7.38 0.34 7.67
CA GLU A 13 7.97 -0.76 6.90
C GLU A 13 7.39 -0.83 5.47
N SER A 14 6.08 -0.67 5.32
CA SER A 14 5.43 -0.54 4.01
C SER A 14 6.04 0.59 3.19
N ARG A 15 6.21 1.78 3.80
CA ARG A 15 6.83 2.93 3.12
C ARG A 15 8.26 2.61 2.66
N LYS A 16 9.08 1.97 3.50
CA LYS A 16 10.46 1.60 3.14
C LYS A 16 10.50 0.66 1.94
N LEU A 17 9.63 -0.34 1.91
CA LEU A 17 9.58 -1.33 0.82
C LEU A 17 9.08 -0.70 -0.48
N LEU A 18 8.02 0.10 -0.41
CA LEU A 18 7.50 0.86 -1.54
C LEU A 18 8.57 1.80 -2.12
N LEU A 19 9.32 2.49 -1.27
CA LEU A 19 10.40 3.39 -1.68
C LEU A 19 11.58 2.65 -2.30
N HIS A 20 11.99 1.53 -1.72
CA HIS A 20 13.03 0.69 -2.30
C HIS A 20 12.65 0.23 -3.70
N PHE A 21 11.44 -0.30 -3.87
CA PHE A 21 10.91 -0.73 -5.16
C PHE A 21 10.81 0.44 -6.16
N ALA A 22 10.26 1.58 -5.75
CA ALA A 22 10.14 2.76 -6.62
C ALA A 22 11.50 3.24 -7.13
N ARG A 23 12.53 3.25 -6.28
CA ARG A 23 13.90 3.64 -6.66
C ARG A 23 14.56 2.64 -7.62
N LEU A 24 14.25 1.34 -7.49
CA LEU A 24 14.71 0.33 -8.46
C LEU A 24 14.09 0.56 -9.84
N GLN A 25 12.83 0.97 -9.89
CA GLN A 25 12.10 1.22 -11.15
C GLN A 25 12.43 2.60 -11.76
N LEU A 26 12.84 3.56 -10.94
CA LEU A 26 13.16 4.94 -11.33
C LEU A 26 14.57 5.34 -10.86
N PRO A 27 15.64 4.64 -11.32
CA PRO A 27 16.99 4.87 -10.83
C PRO A 27 17.51 6.29 -11.14
N ASP A 28 17.07 6.88 -12.26
CA ASP A 28 17.45 8.24 -12.69
C ASP A 28 16.58 9.34 -12.06
N HIS A 29 15.52 8.98 -11.32
CA HIS A 29 14.53 9.93 -10.79
C HIS A 29 14.18 9.62 -9.31
N PRO A 30 15.16 9.75 -8.39
CA PRO A 30 14.95 9.41 -6.97
C PRO A 30 13.88 10.29 -6.29
N ASP A 31 13.79 11.58 -6.65
CA ASP A 31 12.80 12.49 -6.08
C ASP A 31 11.38 12.09 -6.52
N LEU A 32 11.22 11.74 -7.80
CA LEU A 32 9.94 11.24 -8.33
C LEU A 32 9.53 9.93 -7.64
N ALA A 33 10.48 9.05 -7.35
CA ALA A 33 10.18 7.82 -6.60
C ALA A 33 9.60 8.13 -5.21
N GLU A 34 10.12 9.14 -4.51
CA GLU A 34 9.59 9.56 -3.21
C GLU A 34 8.19 10.17 -3.31
N ASP A 35 7.95 10.98 -4.33
CA ASP A 35 6.64 11.59 -4.60
C ASP A 35 5.59 10.53 -4.90
N LEU A 36 5.89 9.56 -5.77
CA LEU A 36 4.96 8.48 -6.11
C LEU A 36 4.59 7.61 -4.91
N VAL A 37 5.53 7.36 -3.99
CA VAL A 37 5.25 6.63 -2.74
C VAL A 37 4.35 7.45 -1.82
N GLN A 38 4.61 8.74 -1.65
CA GLN A 38 3.74 9.61 -0.86
C GLN A 38 2.33 9.66 -1.42
N GLU A 39 2.18 9.86 -2.72
CA GLU A 39 0.89 9.83 -3.39
C GLU A 39 0.18 8.49 -3.25
N THR A 40 0.93 7.38 -3.26
CA THR A 40 0.37 6.04 -3.05
C THR A 40 -0.27 5.93 -1.68
N LEU A 41 0.45 6.34 -0.63
CA LEU A 41 -0.05 6.30 0.75
C LEU A 41 -1.28 7.22 0.93
N LEU A 42 -1.27 8.41 0.33
CA LEU A 42 -2.41 9.35 0.35
C LEU A 42 -3.63 8.80 -0.41
N SER A 43 -3.40 8.20 -1.58
CA SER A 43 -4.46 7.59 -2.40
C SER A 43 -5.06 6.40 -1.67
N ALA A 44 -4.23 5.57 -1.05
CA ALA A 44 -4.66 4.43 -0.26
C ALA A 44 -5.45 4.87 0.97
N TYR A 45 -5.01 5.93 1.66
CA TYR A 45 -5.75 6.52 2.78
C TYR A 45 -7.15 6.99 2.36
N SER A 46 -7.25 7.60 1.19
CA SER A 46 -8.55 8.08 0.65
C SER A 46 -9.43 6.94 0.14
N ALA A 47 -8.83 5.87 -0.38
CA ALA A 47 -9.52 4.70 -0.93
C ALA A 47 -9.71 3.57 0.10
N GLY A 48 -9.45 3.81 1.39
CA GLY A 48 -9.51 2.80 2.45
C GLY A 48 -10.85 2.07 2.52
N ASP A 49 -11.95 2.75 2.19
CA ASP A 49 -13.30 2.17 2.17
C ASP A 49 -13.51 1.15 1.03
N SER A 50 -12.66 1.20 -0.01
CA SER A 50 -12.68 0.26 -1.14
C SER A 50 -11.82 -0.99 -0.88
N PHE A 51 -11.02 -1.00 0.18
CA PHE A 51 -10.22 -2.16 0.53
C PHE A 51 -11.10 -3.23 1.19
N GLN A 52 -11.38 -4.30 0.44
CA GLN A 52 -12.30 -5.36 0.87
C GLN A 52 -11.64 -6.44 1.75
N GLY A 53 -10.39 -6.24 2.21
CA GLY A 53 -9.68 -7.21 3.05
C GLY A 53 -9.37 -8.55 2.38
N ARG A 54 -9.55 -8.65 1.05
CA ARG A 54 -9.35 -9.89 0.27
C ARG A 54 -7.90 -10.14 -0.13
N ALA A 55 -7.04 -9.12 -0.01
CA ALA A 55 -5.61 -9.18 -0.32
C ALA A 55 -4.83 -8.52 0.83
N LEU A 56 -3.53 -8.79 0.93
CA LEU A 56 -2.66 -8.10 1.89
C LEU A 56 -2.64 -6.60 1.57
N VAL A 57 -2.66 -5.75 2.61
CA VAL A 57 -2.62 -4.28 2.44
C VAL A 57 -1.38 -3.87 1.65
N ASN A 58 -0.24 -4.50 1.89
CA ASN A 58 0.99 -4.25 1.13
C ASN A 58 0.83 -4.57 -0.36
N SER A 59 0.30 -5.73 -0.73
CA SER A 59 0.05 -6.07 -2.13
C SER A 59 -0.89 -5.04 -2.80
N TRP A 60 -1.88 -4.52 -2.07
CA TRP A 60 -2.75 -3.45 -2.56
C TRP A 60 -2.00 -2.12 -2.75
N LEU A 61 -1.16 -1.72 -1.79
CA LEU A 61 -0.30 -0.53 -1.92
C LEU A 61 0.66 -0.64 -3.10
N PHE A 62 1.27 -1.81 -3.31
CA PHE A 62 2.14 -2.07 -4.44
C PHE A 62 1.41 -2.01 -5.77
N ALA A 63 0.17 -2.50 -5.86
CA ALA A 63 -0.65 -2.37 -7.06
C ALA A 63 -0.93 -0.89 -7.42
N ILE A 64 -1.25 -0.06 -6.41
CA ILE A 64 -1.45 1.39 -6.60
C ILE A 64 -0.14 2.04 -7.07
N LEU A 65 0.98 1.78 -6.38
CA LEU A 65 2.29 2.33 -6.72
C LEU A 65 2.72 1.93 -8.13
N LYS A 66 2.54 0.66 -8.49
CA LYS A 66 2.91 0.14 -9.82
C LYS A 66 2.17 0.88 -10.93
N ASN A 67 0.86 1.10 -10.79
CA ASN A 67 0.10 1.88 -11.76
C ASN A 67 0.67 3.30 -11.92
N LYS A 68 0.98 3.95 -10.80
CA LYS A 68 1.61 5.29 -10.80
C LYS A 68 2.98 5.30 -11.46
N ILE A 69 3.84 4.31 -11.17
CA ILE A 69 5.16 4.17 -11.80
C ILE A 69 5.02 3.94 -13.31
N ILE A 70 4.10 3.07 -13.74
CA ILE A 70 3.84 2.83 -15.17
C ILE A 70 3.41 4.13 -15.85
N ASP A 71 2.52 4.91 -15.25
CA ASP A 71 2.08 6.17 -15.82
C ASP A 71 3.20 7.22 -15.86
N ALA A 72 4.03 7.31 -14.81
CA ALA A 72 5.22 8.15 -14.79
C ALA A 72 6.24 7.72 -15.86
N LEU A 73 6.54 6.43 -15.97
CA LEU A 73 7.41 5.87 -17.00
C LEU A 73 6.83 6.04 -18.40
N ARG A 74 5.51 6.06 -18.59
CA ARG A 74 4.89 6.39 -19.89
C ARG A 74 5.04 7.87 -20.23
N GLN A 75 5.00 8.75 -19.24
CA GLN A 75 5.24 10.18 -19.43
C GLN A 75 6.71 10.45 -19.77
N ILE A 76 7.65 9.85 -19.02
CA ILE A 76 9.09 9.90 -19.29
C ILE A 76 9.42 9.19 -20.61
N GLY A 77 8.83 8.03 -20.83
CA GLY A 77 9.11 7.09 -21.92
C GLY A 77 8.44 7.42 -23.25
N ARG A 78 7.53 8.41 -23.29
CA ARG A 78 7.28 9.18 -24.51
C ARG A 78 8.56 9.84 -25.05
N GLN A 79 9.65 9.87 -24.28
CA GLN A 79 11.02 10.15 -24.71
C GLN A 79 11.97 8.93 -24.78
N ARG A 80 11.64 7.74 -24.22
CA ARG A 80 12.46 6.51 -24.33
C ARG A 80 11.70 5.23 -23.91
N LYS A 81 11.61 4.21 -24.77
CA LYS A 81 10.91 2.93 -24.51
C LYS A 81 11.48 2.20 -23.29
N VAL A 82 10.69 1.93 -22.24
CA VAL A 82 11.11 1.11 -21.09
C VAL A 82 10.13 -0.04 -20.82
N PHE A 83 10.71 -1.21 -20.59
CA PHE A 83 10.13 -2.53 -20.28
C PHE A 83 9.50 -2.57 -18.88
N THR A 84 8.40 -3.31 -18.71
CA THR A 84 7.81 -3.60 -17.39
C THR A 84 7.06 -4.92 -17.43
N THR A 85 7.78 -6.05 -17.30
CA THR A 85 7.14 -7.38 -17.13
C THR A 85 7.91 -8.33 -16.22
N LEU A 86 9.14 -8.01 -15.84
CA LEU A 86 9.91 -8.78 -14.85
C LEU A 86 9.70 -8.05 -13.53
N ASP A 87 9.16 -8.72 -12.52
CA ASP A 87 9.26 -8.44 -11.07
C ASP A 87 7.95 -8.59 -10.28
N ASP A 88 6.78 -8.73 -10.91
CA ASP A 88 5.51 -8.90 -10.16
C ASP A 88 5.50 -10.17 -9.31
N GLU A 89 5.92 -11.29 -9.87
CA GLU A 89 5.90 -12.59 -9.20
C GLU A 89 6.95 -12.66 -8.08
N LEU A 90 8.14 -12.11 -8.33
CA LEU A 90 9.23 -12.05 -7.36
C LEU A 90 8.91 -11.10 -6.20
N LEU A 91 8.24 -9.99 -6.52
CA LEU A 91 7.76 -9.03 -5.53
C LEU A 91 6.68 -9.66 -4.65
N ASP A 92 5.72 -10.37 -5.22
CA ASP A 92 4.65 -11.01 -4.44
C ASP A 92 5.22 -12.10 -3.49
N GLU A 93 6.22 -12.86 -3.94
CA GLU A 93 6.92 -13.84 -3.09
C GLU A 93 7.73 -13.15 -1.97
N ALA A 94 8.49 -12.10 -2.28
CA ALA A 94 9.23 -11.33 -1.28
C ALA A 94 8.30 -10.68 -0.24
N LEU A 95 7.13 -10.20 -0.68
CA LEU A 95 6.11 -9.63 0.21
C LEU A 95 5.51 -10.68 1.14
N LYS A 96 5.23 -11.90 0.64
CA LYS A 96 4.77 -13.01 1.47
C LYS A 96 5.83 -13.46 2.48
N ALA A 97 7.11 -13.38 2.13
CA ALA A 97 8.20 -13.71 3.04
C ALA A 97 8.37 -12.67 4.17
N ILE A 98 8.18 -11.38 3.88
CA ILE A 98 8.34 -10.29 4.86
C ILE A 98 7.06 -10.09 5.70
N PHE A 99 5.89 -10.25 5.08
CA PHE A 99 4.59 -10.20 5.75
C PHE A 99 3.85 -11.52 5.53
N PRO A 100 4.31 -12.61 6.16
CA PRO A 100 3.63 -13.89 6.10
C PRO A 100 2.33 -13.75 6.90
N GLN A 101 1.30 -13.25 6.23
CA GLN A 101 -0.08 -13.25 6.69
C GLN A 101 -0.24 -12.56 8.04
N ASN A 102 -0.36 -11.21 8.02
CA ASN A 102 -0.89 -10.50 9.18
C ASN A 102 -2.22 -11.17 9.57
N GLY A 103 -2.21 -11.76 10.76
CA GLY A 103 -3.27 -12.62 11.25
C GLY A 103 -4.61 -11.91 11.18
N ILE A 104 -5.43 -12.32 10.21
CA ILE A 104 -6.86 -12.08 10.24
C ILE A 104 -7.39 -12.80 11.49
N GLY A 105 -7.62 -12.03 12.56
CA GLY A 105 -8.38 -12.44 13.72
C GLY A 105 -7.58 -12.59 15.02
N ARG A 106 -7.66 -11.59 15.90
CA ARG A 106 -8.54 -11.61 17.09
C ARG A 106 -8.17 -10.48 18.05
N ARG A 107 -9.08 -9.51 18.18
CA ARG A 107 -9.79 -9.21 19.44
C ARG A 107 -10.91 -8.21 19.17
N LYS A 108 -12.09 -8.78 18.93
CA LYS A 108 -13.37 -8.10 19.20
C LYS A 108 -13.44 -7.92 20.72
N GLY A 109 -12.96 -6.79 21.23
CA GLY A 109 -13.04 -6.39 22.64
C GLY A 109 -14.02 -5.23 22.78
N SER A 110 -15.24 -5.56 23.24
CA SER A 110 -16.38 -4.70 23.56
C SER A 110 -16.13 -3.19 23.64
N ARG A 111 -16.65 -2.45 22.66
CA ARG A 111 -17.17 -1.10 22.91
C ARG A 111 -18.67 -1.24 23.18
N ASN A 112 -19.01 -1.25 24.47
CA ASN A 112 -20.38 -1.15 24.95
C ASN A 112 -20.91 0.22 24.51
N ILE A 113 -21.78 0.26 23.50
CA ILE A 113 -22.49 1.47 23.06
C ILE A 113 -24.00 1.23 23.16
N GLY A 114 -24.66 2.09 23.94
CA GLY A 114 -26.12 2.12 24.13
C GLY A 114 -26.63 1.17 25.22
N THR A 115 -27.51 1.56 26.15
CA THR A 115 -28.51 2.62 26.09
C THR A 115 -28.95 2.98 27.50
N LEU A 116 -29.03 4.28 27.77
CA LEU A 116 -29.71 4.87 28.92
C LEU A 116 -31.15 4.39 28.98
N ARG A 117 -31.46 3.55 29.96
CA ARG A 117 -32.83 3.23 30.37
C ARG A 117 -33.32 4.34 31.30
N LYS A 118 -34.01 5.34 30.75
CA LYS A 118 -35.04 6.08 31.49
C LYS A 118 -36.35 5.32 31.30
N ASN A 119 -36.96 4.88 32.41
CA ASN A 119 -38.40 4.72 32.61
C ASN A 119 -38.62 3.96 33.93
N HIS A 120 -38.84 4.71 35.01
CA HIS A 120 -40.10 4.71 35.77
C HIS A 120 -40.11 5.91 36.72
#